data_AF-A0A9E2MXL6-F1
#
_entry.id   AF-A0A9E2MXL6-F1
#
_cell.length_a   1.000
_cell.length_b   1.000
_cell.length_c   1.000
_cell.angle_alpha   90.00
_cell.angle_beta   90.00
_cell.angle_gamma   90.00
#
_symmetry.space_group_name_H-M   'P 1'
#
loop_
_entity.id
_entity.type
_entity.pdbx_description
1 polymer ?
#
loop_
_entity_poly.entity_id
_entity_poly.type
_entity_poly.pdbx_seq_one_letter_code
_entity_poly.pdbx_strand_id
1 'polypeptide(L)'
;MEQKSTNNFLGCLPKAVFLNLLIGAAALLLGILLGGPKIYISLTSAIITFCFLLILYIAITWWSIWALAKAGKNGTFVATGPYALTRNPMYAAIIFILNPALGILFRSWLLILAVLPIYFFWRICVRNEETNALATKFGQAYSDYMKTTPRFFPNLRKINRILFYGAAGILIFLISFISLNSSALYLRWVVWETNGEITYDKPVPKKALFPSLSMSETADLSNQSALTFEDVYPANPSLPIAETRAASYNDSPDSIIISRLDIHTPLVMASGTTQGQLNEALNQGAILYPGSALPGQAGEVVISGHSSVFPWVKTQYGQVFTLLDKLQVGDTVSLVYNHRQYDYQITGQEVLNPNQVKIFETDQPLLKMITCWPIGTSAKRLVVYGELIK
;
A
#
# COMPACT_ATOMS: atom_id res chain seq x y z
N MET A 1 -13.14 -54.93 35.09
CA MET A 1 -13.76 -54.27 33.93
C MET A 1 -12.66 -53.66 33.10
N GLU A 2 -12.29 -54.37 32.04
CA GLU A 2 -11.20 -54.04 31.14
C GLU A 2 -11.67 -52.92 30.20
N GLN A 3 -11.29 -51.69 30.51
CA GLN A 3 -11.63 -50.55 29.68
C GLN A 3 -10.73 -50.61 28.43
N LYS A 4 -11.30 -51.18 27.37
CA LYS A 4 -10.79 -51.26 26.01
C LYS A 4 -10.22 -49.89 25.61
N SER A 5 -8.90 -49.73 25.71
CA SER A 5 -8.16 -48.57 25.24
C SER A 5 -8.32 -48.52 23.72
N THR A 6 -9.31 -47.76 23.25
CA THR A 6 -9.46 -47.51 21.83
C THR A 6 -8.18 -46.84 21.35
N ASN A 7 -7.45 -47.55 20.51
CA ASN A 7 -6.24 -47.13 19.81
C ASN A 7 -6.42 -45.75 19.16
N ASN A 8 -6.12 -44.68 19.90
CA ASN A 8 -5.92 -43.36 19.32
C ASN A 8 -4.48 -43.31 18.78
N PHE A 9 -4.22 -44.03 17.69
CA PHE A 9 -2.95 -43.96 16.95
C PHE A 9 -2.57 -42.50 16.59
N LEU A 10 -3.58 -41.65 16.42
CA LEU A 10 -3.45 -40.24 16.07
C LEU A 10 -3.38 -39.30 17.29
N GLY A 11 -3.45 -39.81 18.52
CA GLY A 11 -3.29 -39.01 19.74
C GLY A 11 -4.32 -37.88 19.87
N CYS A 12 -3.86 -36.69 20.26
CA CYS A 12 -4.70 -35.49 20.35
C CYS A 12 -5.00 -34.83 19.00
N LEU A 13 -4.31 -35.23 17.92
CA LEU A 13 -4.34 -34.55 16.63
C LEU A 13 -5.74 -34.43 16.01
N PRO A 14 -6.59 -35.47 15.95
CA PRO A 14 -7.91 -35.34 15.31
C PRO A 14 -8.79 -34.32 16.01
N LYS A 15 -8.79 -34.33 17.36
CA LYS A 15 -9.53 -33.38 18.17
C LYS A 15 -9.00 -31.96 18.01
N ALA A 16 -7.69 -31.82 17.97
CA ALA A 16 -7.01 -30.52 17.82
C ALA A 16 -7.22 -29.91 16.43
N VAL A 17 -7.17 -30.72 15.37
CA VAL A 17 -7.45 -30.28 14.00
C VAL A 17 -8.93 -29.94 13.82
N PHE A 18 -9.85 -30.75 14.35
CA PHE A 18 -11.28 -30.44 14.28
C PHE A 18 -11.59 -29.09 14.93
N LEU A 19 -11.06 -28.83 16.14
CA LEU A 19 -11.27 -27.53 16.78
C LEU A 19 -10.53 -26.40 16.05
N ASN A 20 -9.34 -26.66 15.49
CA ASN A 20 -8.63 -25.68 14.67
C ASN A 20 -9.50 -25.22 13.49
N LEU A 21 -10.10 -26.17 12.77
CA LEU A 21 -11.03 -25.88 11.67
C LEU A 21 -12.29 -25.15 12.16
N LEU A 22 -12.85 -25.54 13.31
CA LEU A 22 -14.03 -24.90 13.87
C LEU A 22 -13.75 -23.43 14.26
N ILE A 23 -12.64 -23.16 14.95
CA ILE A 23 -12.23 -21.81 15.33
C ILE A 23 -11.90 -20.98 14.08
N GLY A 24 -11.18 -21.56 13.10
CA GLY A 24 -10.87 -20.89 11.84
C GLY A 24 -12.12 -20.54 11.03
N ALA A 25 -13.07 -21.48 10.92
CA ALA A 25 -14.35 -21.26 10.27
C ALA A 25 -15.18 -20.20 11.00
N ALA A 26 -15.22 -20.24 12.34
CA ALA A 26 -15.88 -19.21 13.14
C ALA A 26 -15.23 -17.82 12.93
N ALA A 27 -13.91 -17.73 12.88
CA ALA A 27 -13.21 -16.47 12.62
C ALA A 27 -13.49 -15.91 11.21
N LEU A 28 -13.55 -16.78 10.20
CA LEU A 28 -13.96 -16.40 8.85
C LEU A 28 -15.42 -15.95 8.80
N LEU A 29 -16.33 -16.72 9.39
CA LEU A 29 -17.76 -16.43 9.42
C LEU A 29 -18.04 -15.14 10.20
N LEU A 30 -17.38 -14.91 11.33
CA LEU A 30 -17.43 -13.63 12.04
C LEU A 30 -16.93 -12.49 11.17
N GLY A 31 -15.81 -12.68 10.47
CA GLY A 31 -15.28 -11.69 9.54
C GLY A 31 -16.23 -11.36 8.39
N ILE A 32 -16.98 -12.35 7.89
CA ILE A 32 -17.98 -12.17 6.82
C ILE A 32 -19.26 -11.51 7.36
N LEU A 33 -19.77 -11.96 8.51
CA LEU A 33 -21.05 -11.51 9.06
C LEU A 33 -20.97 -10.14 9.74
N LEU A 34 -19.93 -9.92 10.54
CA LEU A 34 -19.77 -8.71 11.35
C LEU A 34 -18.80 -7.72 10.71
N GLY A 35 -18.17 -8.11 9.60
CA GLY A 35 -16.98 -7.45 9.13
C GLY A 35 -15.78 -7.74 10.05
N GLY A 36 -14.65 -7.10 9.78
CA GLY A 36 -13.47 -7.31 10.59
C GLY A 36 -12.19 -6.72 10.02
N PRO A 37 -11.12 -6.70 10.83
CA PRO A 37 -9.84 -6.18 10.41
C PRO A 37 -9.27 -7.01 9.25
N LYS A 38 -8.99 -6.37 8.13
CA LYS A 38 -8.34 -6.92 6.95
C LYS A 38 -6.86 -6.57 6.89
N ILE A 39 -6.09 -7.51 6.37
CA ILE A 39 -4.66 -7.33 6.08
C ILE A 39 -4.54 -6.60 4.75
N TYR A 40 -3.88 -5.45 4.75
CA TYR A 40 -3.70 -4.65 3.55
C TYR A 40 -2.49 -5.13 2.75
N ILE A 41 -2.71 -6.11 1.89
CA ILE A 41 -1.72 -6.68 1.00
C ILE A 41 -2.36 -6.98 -0.37
N SER A 42 -1.60 -6.79 -1.45
CA SER A 42 -2.09 -7.17 -2.79
C SER A 42 -2.36 -8.67 -2.85
N LEU A 43 -3.33 -9.10 -3.67
CA LEU A 43 -3.65 -10.53 -3.81
C LEU A 43 -2.41 -11.33 -4.26
N THR A 44 -1.64 -10.79 -5.20
CA THR A 44 -0.39 -11.39 -5.69
C THR A 44 0.61 -11.58 -4.56
N SER A 45 0.86 -10.54 -3.76
CA SER A 45 1.78 -10.62 -2.62
C SER A 45 1.28 -11.62 -1.57
N ALA A 46 -0.02 -11.66 -1.27
CA ALA A 46 -0.61 -12.62 -0.34
C ALA A 46 -0.40 -14.07 -0.80
N ILE A 47 -0.63 -14.36 -2.09
CA ILE A 47 -0.41 -15.70 -2.67
C ILE A 47 1.07 -16.08 -2.60
N ILE A 48 1.98 -15.18 -2.97
CA ILE A 48 3.43 -15.43 -2.90
C ILE A 48 3.85 -15.76 -1.46
N THR A 49 3.43 -14.93 -0.48
CA THR A 49 3.74 -15.16 0.93
C THR A 49 3.14 -16.47 1.45
N PHE A 50 1.89 -16.77 1.07
CA PHE A 50 1.24 -18.03 1.42
C PHE A 50 2.02 -19.23 0.88
N CYS A 51 2.37 -19.24 -0.40
CA CYS A 51 3.13 -20.32 -1.03
C CYS A 51 4.49 -20.53 -0.35
N PHE A 52 5.19 -19.44 -0.03
CA PHE A 52 6.44 -19.51 0.70
C PHE A 52 6.28 -20.17 2.08
N LEU A 53 5.29 -19.73 2.87
CA LEU A 53 5.01 -20.31 4.19
C LEU A 53 4.51 -21.75 4.10
N LEU A 54 3.76 -22.10 3.05
CA LEU A 54 3.30 -23.46 2.80
C LEU A 54 4.47 -24.40 2.50
N ILE A 55 5.43 -23.97 1.68
CA ILE A 55 6.66 -24.73 1.41
C ILE A 55 7.43 -24.96 2.71
N LEU A 56 7.58 -23.94 3.56
CA LEU A 56 8.25 -24.06 4.85
C LEU A 56 7.52 -25.04 5.79
N TYR A 57 6.19 -24.96 5.85
CA TYR A 57 5.35 -25.90 6.60
C TYR A 57 5.54 -27.34 6.12
N ILE A 58 5.50 -27.57 4.80
CA ILE A 58 5.70 -28.89 4.20
C ILE A 58 7.10 -29.41 4.53
N ALA A 59 8.14 -28.58 4.42
CA ALA A 59 9.52 -28.97 4.71
C ALA A 59 9.70 -29.44 6.17
N ILE A 60 9.17 -28.68 7.14
CA ILE A 60 9.25 -29.04 8.57
C ILE A 60 8.45 -30.31 8.86
N THR A 61 7.26 -30.44 8.25
CA THR A 61 6.40 -31.60 8.42
C THR A 61 7.05 -32.85 7.82
N TRP A 62 7.61 -32.74 6.62
CA TRP A 62 8.34 -33.81 5.96
C TRP A 62 9.56 -34.26 6.76
N TRP A 63 10.36 -33.31 7.27
CA TRP A 63 11.51 -33.62 8.12
C TRP A 63 11.10 -34.34 9.41
N SER A 64 9.96 -33.94 10.00
CA SER A 64 9.41 -34.57 11.21
C SER A 64 8.89 -35.98 10.96
N ILE A 65 8.19 -36.19 9.85
CA ILE A 65 7.71 -37.53 9.43
C ILE A 65 8.90 -38.45 9.14
N TRP A 66 9.90 -37.96 8.41
CA TRP A 66 11.11 -38.72 8.11
C TRP A 66 11.88 -39.11 9.39
N ALA A 67 12.00 -38.19 10.35
CA ALA A 67 12.62 -38.47 11.65
C ALA A 67 11.87 -39.55 12.44
N LEU A 68 10.53 -39.52 12.44
CA LEU A 68 9.70 -40.57 13.04
C LEU A 68 9.86 -41.91 12.31
N ALA A 69 9.77 -41.92 10.98
CA ALA A 69 9.89 -43.12 10.16
C ALA A 69 11.25 -43.81 10.34
N LYS A 70 12.34 -43.03 10.41
CA LYS A 70 13.69 -43.54 10.64
C LYS A 70 13.86 -44.17 12.03
N ALA A 71 13.19 -43.63 13.05
CA ALA A 71 13.23 -44.19 14.40
C ALA A 71 12.29 -45.39 14.60
N GLY A 72 11.32 -45.56 13.70
CA GLY A 72 10.24 -46.53 13.80
C GLY A 72 10.65 -47.98 13.63
N LYS A 73 11.36 -48.55 14.63
CA LYS A 73 11.43 -50.01 14.94
C LYS A 73 11.68 -50.34 16.42
N ASN A 74 12.12 -49.40 17.27
CA ASN A 74 12.69 -49.76 18.59
C ASN A 74 11.80 -49.50 19.82
N GLY A 75 10.53 -49.08 19.63
CA GLY A 75 9.63 -48.80 20.76
C GLY A 75 10.04 -47.61 21.64
N THR A 76 11.01 -46.80 21.21
CA THR A 76 11.49 -45.59 21.89
C THR A 76 10.91 -44.32 21.25
N PHE A 77 10.89 -43.23 22.00
CA PHE A 77 10.48 -41.92 21.46
C PHE A 77 11.63 -41.26 20.69
N VAL A 78 11.29 -40.34 19.78
CA VAL A 78 12.27 -39.62 18.95
C VAL A 78 12.65 -38.30 19.61
N ALA A 79 13.94 -38.10 19.84
CA ALA A 79 14.50 -36.88 20.44
C ALA A 79 15.55 -36.18 19.54
N THR A 80 15.68 -36.62 18.28
CA THR A 80 16.68 -36.14 17.32
C THR A 80 16.03 -35.38 16.17
N GLY A 81 16.83 -34.67 15.38
CA GLY A 81 16.34 -33.85 14.27
C GLY A 81 15.42 -32.73 14.75
N PRO A 82 14.21 -32.56 14.19
CA PRO A 82 13.31 -31.47 14.59
C PRO A 82 12.82 -31.66 16.04
N TYR A 83 12.74 -32.90 16.52
CA TYR A 83 12.36 -33.24 17.90
C TYR A 83 13.41 -32.82 18.93
N ALA A 84 14.67 -32.59 18.54
CA ALA A 84 15.68 -32.06 19.46
C ALA A 84 15.42 -30.59 19.83
N LEU A 85 14.77 -29.84 18.92
CA LEU A 85 14.50 -28.41 19.04
C LEU A 85 13.17 -28.15 19.74
N THR A 86 12.14 -28.91 19.38
CA THR A 86 10.79 -28.79 19.95
C THR A 86 10.14 -30.16 20.02
N ARG A 87 9.35 -30.42 21.06
CA ARG A 87 8.75 -31.75 21.26
C ARG A 87 7.69 -32.09 20.22
N ASN A 88 7.03 -31.08 19.66
CA ASN A 88 5.91 -31.26 18.73
C ASN A 88 6.10 -30.38 17.48
N PRO A 89 7.10 -30.66 16.63
CA PRO A 89 7.46 -29.81 15.50
C PRO A 89 6.35 -29.70 14.45
N MET A 90 5.63 -30.80 14.16
CA MET A 90 4.49 -30.79 13.25
C MET A 90 3.36 -29.90 13.78
N TYR A 91 3.05 -30.02 15.08
CA TYR A 91 2.00 -29.22 15.71
C TYR A 91 2.39 -27.74 15.74
N ALA A 92 3.65 -27.44 16.06
CA ALA A 92 4.18 -26.09 16.00
C ALA A 92 4.10 -25.49 14.58
N ALA A 93 4.39 -26.28 13.54
CA ALA A 93 4.27 -25.84 12.15
C ALA A 93 2.82 -25.53 11.75
N ILE A 94 1.84 -26.31 12.21
CA ILE A 94 0.42 -25.99 11.98
C ILE A 94 0.03 -24.68 12.67
N ILE A 95 0.36 -24.55 13.97
CA ILE A 95 -0.05 -23.40 14.79
C ILE A 95 0.62 -22.11 14.32
N PHE A 96 1.92 -22.13 14.07
CA PHE A 96 2.72 -20.91 13.85
C PHE A 96 3.10 -20.63 12.39
N ILE A 97 2.84 -21.55 11.47
CA ILE A 97 3.16 -21.36 10.05
C ILE A 97 1.90 -21.48 9.20
N LEU A 98 1.22 -22.64 9.24
CA LEU A 98 0.07 -22.88 8.38
C LEU A 98 -1.11 -21.95 8.70
N ASN A 99 -1.48 -21.80 9.98
CA ASN A 99 -2.59 -20.94 10.37
C ASN A 99 -2.35 -19.45 10.02
N PRO A 100 -1.18 -18.85 10.34
CA PRO A 100 -0.86 -17.51 9.84
C PRO A 100 -0.84 -17.40 8.32
N ALA A 101 -0.32 -18.40 7.60
CA ALA A 101 -0.31 -18.41 6.15
C ALA A 101 -1.72 -18.33 5.57
N LEU A 102 -2.67 -19.09 6.14
CA LEU A 102 -4.09 -19.03 5.75
C LEU A 102 -4.68 -17.64 6.07
N GLY A 103 -4.36 -17.05 7.22
CA GLY A 103 -4.79 -15.69 7.55
C GLY A 103 -4.30 -14.65 6.53
N ILE A 104 -3.06 -14.78 6.04
CA ILE A 104 -2.51 -13.93 4.98
C ILE A 104 -3.20 -14.18 3.64
N LEU A 105 -3.41 -15.44 3.25
CA LEU A 105 -4.09 -15.83 2.02
C LEU A 105 -5.51 -15.23 1.95
N PHE A 106 -6.26 -15.33 3.04
CA PHE A 106 -7.60 -14.77 3.17
C PHE A 106 -7.61 -13.28 3.57
N ARG A 107 -6.43 -12.67 3.76
CA ARG A 107 -6.25 -11.26 4.17
C ARG A 107 -7.08 -10.89 5.40
N SER A 108 -7.15 -11.78 6.38
CA SER A 108 -7.99 -11.65 7.57
C SER A 108 -7.16 -11.63 8.85
N TRP A 109 -7.19 -10.51 9.58
CA TRP A 109 -6.57 -10.42 10.90
C TRP A 109 -7.28 -11.29 11.93
N LEU A 110 -8.60 -11.51 11.79
CA LEU A 110 -9.33 -12.41 12.70
C LEU A 110 -8.78 -13.84 12.61
N LEU A 111 -8.41 -14.31 11.43
CA LEU A 111 -7.73 -15.61 11.26
C LEU A 111 -6.34 -15.63 11.89
N ILE A 112 -5.58 -14.52 11.82
CA ILE A 112 -4.30 -14.42 12.52
C ILE A 112 -4.50 -14.45 14.04
N LEU A 113 -5.47 -13.69 14.56
CA LEU A 113 -5.77 -13.64 15.98
C LEU A 113 -6.34 -14.95 16.52
N ALA A 114 -7.06 -15.72 15.69
CA ALA A 114 -7.55 -17.05 16.03
C ALA A 114 -6.42 -18.02 16.43
N VAL A 115 -5.17 -17.77 16.01
CA VAL A 115 -4.00 -18.55 16.43
C VAL A 115 -3.85 -18.56 17.95
N LEU A 116 -4.26 -17.50 18.66
CA LEU A 116 -4.16 -17.42 20.13
C LEU A 116 -5.04 -18.46 20.84
N PRO A 117 -6.37 -18.49 20.67
CA PRO A 117 -7.20 -19.53 21.28
C PRO A 117 -6.84 -20.93 20.76
N ILE A 118 -6.47 -21.07 19.48
CA ILE A 118 -5.97 -22.34 18.93
C ILE A 118 -4.73 -22.81 19.70
N TYR A 119 -3.75 -21.92 19.92
CA TYR A 119 -2.54 -22.23 20.68
C TYR A 119 -2.85 -22.71 22.10
N PHE A 120 -3.73 -22.01 22.83
CA PHE A 120 -4.08 -22.42 24.19
C PHE A 120 -4.78 -23.78 24.23
N PHE A 121 -5.69 -24.04 23.29
CA PHE A 121 -6.35 -25.34 23.20
C PHE A 121 -5.35 -26.46 22.87
N TRP A 122 -4.54 -26.28 21.84
CA TRP A 122 -3.49 -27.25 21.47
C TRP A 122 -2.53 -27.46 22.62
N ARG A 123 -2.17 -26.41 23.37
CA ARG A 123 -1.32 -26.53 24.55
C ARG A 123 -1.92 -27.41 25.63
N ILE A 124 -3.23 -27.36 25.86
CA ILE A 124 -3.93 -28.22 26.83
C ILE A 124 -4.00 -29.66 26.30
N CYS A 125 -4.41 -29.83 25.05
CA CYS A 125 -4.57 -31.14 24.42
C CYS A 125 -3.24 -31.92 24.41
N VAL A 126 -2.18 -31.27 23.93
CA VAL A 126 -0.83 -31.84 23.87
C VAL A 126 -0.26 -32.04 25.26
N ARG A 127 -0.50 -31.14 26.23
CA ARG A 127 -0.06 -31.35 27.62
C ARG A 127 -0.61 -32.66 28.18
N ASN A 128 -1.90 -32.90 28.01
CA ASN A 128 -2.56 -34.09 28.54
C ASN A 128 -2.03 -35.36 27.86
N GLU A 129 -1.77 -35.31 26.56
CA GLU A 129 -1.14 -36.43 25.85
C GLU A 129 0.29 -36.69 26.33
N GLU A 130 1.11 -35.63 26.46
CA GLU A 130 2.48 -35.71 26.96
C GLU A 130 2.54 -36.31 28.37
N THR A 131 1.69 -35.84 29.30
CA THR A 131 1.75 -36.26 30.71
C THR A 131 1.04 -37.59 30.97
N ASN A 132 -0.07 -37.87 30.30
CA ASN A 132 -0.92 -39.00 30.67
C ASN A 132 -0.67 -40.22 29.78
N ALA A 133 -0.29 -40.02 28.52
CA ALA A 133 -0.03 -41.11 27.59
C ALA A 133 1.47 -41.33 27.36
N LEU A 134 2.20 -40.29 26.96
CA LEU A 134 3.61 -40.43 26.56
C LEU A 134 4.55 -40.62 27.76
N ALA A 135 4.40 -39.84 28.83
CA ALA A 135 5.20 -40.02 30.03
C ALA A 135 4.95 -41.38 30.70
N THR A 136 3.70 -41.86 30.71
CA THR A 136 3.36 -43.21 31.18
C THR A 136 3.98 -44.30 30.30
N LYS A 137 3.99 -44.11 28.97
CA LYS A 137 4.52 -45.08 28.02
C LYS A 137 6.05 -45.16 28.01
N PHE A 138 6.74 -44.03 28.12
CA PHE A 138 8.19 -43.92 27.95
C PHE A 138 8.97 -43.62 29.24
N GLY A 139 8.26 -43.42 30.36
CA GLY A 139 8.83 -43.29 31.69
C GLY A 139 9.77 -42.10 31.90
N GLN A 140 10.79 -42.30 32.73
CA GLN A 140 11.71 -41.26 33.17
C GLN A 140 12.49 -40.61 32.01
N ALA A 141 12.90 -41.42 31.01
CA ALA A 141 13.65 -40.92 29.85
C ALA A 141 12.87 -39.83 29.08
N TYR A 142 11.55 -40.01 28.92
CA TYR A 142 10.71 -38.99 28.32
C TYR A 142 10.53 -37.78 29.23
N SER A 143 10.36 -38.00 30.53
CA SER A 143 10.24 -36.92 31.52
C SER A 143 11.47 -36.02 31.55
N ASP A 144 12.68 -36.57 31.42
CA ASP A 144 13.92 -35.79 31.33
C ASP A 144 14.07 -35.04 30.00
N TYR A 145 13.61 -35.65 28.91
CA TYR A 145 13.48 -34.97 27.62
C TYR A 145 12.52 -33.77 27.69
N MET A 146 11.40 -33.87 28.41
CA MET A 146 10.46 -32.75 28.59
C MET A 146 11.07 -31.54 29.30
N LYS A 147 12.05 -31.75 30.18
CA LYS A 147 12.74 -30.67 30.92
C LYS A 147 13.67 -29.86 30.02
N THR A 148 14.30 -30.50 29.04
CA THR A 148 15.34 -29.88 28.20
C THR A 148 14.83 -29.41 26.84
N THR A 149 13.65 -29.87 26.43
CA THR A 149 13.07 -29.57 25.12
C THR A 149 11.70 -28.89 25.29
N PRO A 150 11.51 -27.66 24.76
CA PRO A 150 10.24 -26.95 24.82
C PRO A 150 9.14 -27.64 24.01
N ARG A 151 7.87 -27.39 24.36
CA ARG A 151 6.71 -28.09 23.75
C ARG A 151 6.48 -27.74 22.28
N PHE A 152 6.52 -26.45 21.95
CA PHE A 152 6.18 -25.92 20.63
C PHE A 152 7.24 -24.97 20.08
N PHE A 153 7.63 -23.94 20.82
CA PHE A 153 8.66 -23.00 20.40
C PHE A 153 10.04 -23.67 20.40
N PRO A 154 10.80 -23.65 19.29
CA PRO A 154 12.09 -24.33 19.21
C PRO A 154 13.12 -23.74 20.17
N ASN A 155 13.92 -24.59 20.80
CA ASN A 155 15.07 -24.16 21.60
C ASN A 155 16.21 -23.72 20.66
N LEU A 156 16.23 -22.43 20.34
CA LEU A 156 17.18 -21.85 19.40
C LEU A 156 18.65 -21.98 19.86
N ARG A 157 18.91 -22.19 21.15
CA ARG A 157 20.28 -22.40 21.68
C ARG A 157 20.91 -23.70 21.19
N LYS A 158 20.11 -24.67 20.73
CA LYS A 158 20.59 -25.95 20.17
C LYS A 158 20.91 -25.85 18.67
N ILE A 159 20.60 -24.74 18.01
CA ILE A 159 20.92 -24.50 16.60
C ILE A 159 22.41 -24.16 16.48
N ASN A 160 23.06 -24.59 15.39
CA ASN A 160 24.44 -24.19 15.09
C ASN A 160 24.58 -22.66 15.12
N ARG A 161 25.59 -22.15 15.84
CA ARG A 161 25.83 -20.71 16.03
C ARG A 161 25.89 -19.94 14.71
N ILE A 162 26.57 -20.50 13.70
CA ILE A 162 26.71 -19.85 12.38
C ILE A 162 25.33 -19.72 11.73
N LEU A 163 24.56 -20.80 11.71
CA LEU A 163 23.22 -20.81 11.13
C LEU A 163 22.26 -19.87 11.89
N PHE A 164 22.36 -19.87 13.22
CA PHE A 164 21.57 -19.01 14.09
C PHE A 164 21.86 -17.52 13.82
N TYR A 165 23.13 -17.10 13.85
CA TYR A 165 23.50 -15.72 13.60
C TYR A 165 23.24 -15.29 12.14
N GLY A 166 23.43 -16.20 11.18
CA GLY A 166 23.07 -15.95 9.78
C GLY A 166 21.57 -15.70 9.60
N ALA A 167 20.72 -16.58 10.13
CA ALA A 167 19.27 -16.42 10.07
C ALA A 167 18.79 -15.18 10.84
N ALA A 168 19.36 -14.92 12.03
CA ALA A 168 19.06 -13.71 12.80
C ALA A 168 19.48 -12.45 12.05
N GLY A 169 20.65 -12.45 11.40
CA GLY A 169 21.13 -11.36 10.56
C GLY A 169 20.20 -11.07 9.38
N ILE A 170 19.75 -12.11 8.67
CA ILE A 170 18.76 -11.98 7.59
C ILE A 170 17.43 -11.43 8.13
N LEU A 171 16.94 -11.95 9.26
CA LEU A 171 15.70 -11.48 9.86
C LEU A 171 15.80 -10.00 10.27
N ILE A 172 16.90 -9.59 10.91
CA ILE A 172 17.18 -8.20 11.28
C ILE A 172 17.27 -7.34 10.03
N PHE A 173 17.96 -7.80 8.97
CA PHE A 173 18.03 -7.10 7.70
C PHE A 173 16.64 -6.92 7.09
N LEU A 174 15.82 -7.97 7.03
CA LEU A 174 14.46 -7.89 6.49
C LEU A 174 13.57 -6.95 7.30
N ILE A 175 13.59 -7.04 8.63
CA ILE A 175 12.84 -6.13 9.51
C ILE A 175 13.32 -4.70 9.31
N SER A 176 14.64 -4.46 9.26
CA SER A 176 15.21 -3.13 9.06
C SER A 176 14.89 -2.59 7.68
N PHE A 177 15.00 -3.42 6.64
CA PHE A 177 14.65 -3.07 5.28
C PHE A 177 13.17 -2.72 5.15
N ILE A 178 12.28 -3.54 5.71
CA ILE A 178 10.83 -3.27 5.72
C ILE A 178 10.53 -2.00 6.53
N SER A 179 11.19 -1.79 7.68
CA SER A 179 10.98 -0.61 8.52
C SER A 179 11.53 0.68 7.91
N LEU A 180 12.67 0.63 7.22
CA LEU A 180 13.27 1.79 6.54
C LEU A 180 12.55 2.11 5.23
N ASN A 181 11.95 1.10 4.59
CA ASN A 181 11.13 1.24 3.39
C ASN A 181 9.63 1.22 3.70
N SER A 182 9.23 1.36 4.97
CA SER A 182 7.82 1.21 5.38
C SER A 182 6.91 2.29 4.79
N SER A 183 7.47 3.47 4.51
CA SER A 183 6.79 4.56 3.79
C SER A 183 6.54 4.22 2.33
N ALA A 184 7.42 3.45 1.68
CA ALA A 184 7.22 2.90 0.35
C ALA A 184 6.32 1.65 0.34
N LEU A 185 6.21 0.95 1.48
CA LEU A 185 5.46 -0.30 1.66
C LEU A 185 4.08 -0.12 2.32
N TYR A 186 3.49 1.08 2.26
CA TYR A 186 2.10 1.41 2.65
C TYR A 186 1.81 1.41 4.17
N LEU A 187 1.72 2.62 4.73
CA LEU A 187 1.04 2.90 5.99
C LEU A 187 -0.49 2.68 5.87
N ARG A 188 -0.98 1.44 6.04
CA ARG A 188 -2.37 1.12 6.38
C ARG A 188 -2.42 -0.19 7.16
N TRP A 189 -2.22 -0.13 8.47
CA TRP A 189 -1.89 -1.31 9.27
C TRP A 189 -3.09 -2.23 9.57
N VAL A 190 -4.31 -1.71 9.61
CA VAL A 190 -5.52 -2.53 9.79
C VAL A 190 -6.72 -1.76 9.22
N VAL A 191 -7.49 -2.38 8.32
CA VAL A 191 -8.71 -1.78 7.77
C VAL A 191 -9.91 -2.62 8.20
N TRP A 192 -10.90 -2.05 8.88
CA TRP A 192 -12.11 -2.78 9.27
C TRP A 192 -13.09 -2.83 8.11
N GLU A 193 -13.40 -4.02 7.59
CA GLU A 193 -14.53 -4.18 6.68
C GLU A 193 -15.83 -4.04 7.47
N THR A 194 -16.81 -3.30 6.93
CA THR A 194 -18.18 -3.25 7.46
C THR A 194 -19.13 -3.45 6.28
N ASN A 195 -20.04 -4.42 6.37
CA ASN A 195 -21.09 -4.68 5.36
C ASN A 195 -20.61 -4.92 3.91
N GLY A 196 -19.42 -5.51 3.70
CA GLY A 196 -18.90 -5.87 2.37
C GLY A 196 -18.17 -4.74 1.61
N GLU A 197 -18.07 -3.53 2.20
CA GLU A 197 -17.22 -2.47 1.71
C GLU A 197 -15.92 -2.39 2.53
N ILE A 198 -14.77 -2.42 1.85
CA ILE A 198 -13.47 -2.14 2.46
C ILE A 198 -13.39 -0.63 2.67
N THR A 199 -13.79 -0.16 3.86
CA THR A 199 -13.61 1.23 4.28
C THR A 199 -12.15 1.43 4.62
N TYR A 200 -11.32 1.78 3.62
CA TYR A 200 -10.03 2.37 3.89
C TYR A 200 -10.21 3.44 4.98
N ASP A 201 -9.27 3.57 5.91
CA ASP A 201 -9.03 4.90 6.47
C ASP A 201 -8.79 5.80 5.25
N LYS A 202 -9.85 6.49 4.80
CA LYS A 202 -9.70 7.84 4.33
C LYS A 202 -8.89 8.48 5.45
N PRO A 203 -7.69 9.04 5.21
CA PRO A 203 -7.10 9.92 6.22
C PRO A 203 -8.23 10.82 6.68
N VAL A 204 -8.55 10.81 7.99
CA VAL A 204 -9.77 11.39 8.57
C VAL A 204 -10.28 12.50 7.66
N PRO A 205 -11.41 12.33 6.93
CA PRO A 205 -12.00 13.50 6.30
C PRO A 205 -12.30 14.44 7.46
N LYS A 206 -11.70 15.64 7.46
CA LYS A 206 -12.18 16.71 8.35
C LYS A 206 -13.70 16.69 8.19
N LYS A 207 -14.40 16.38 9.28
CA LYS A 207 -15.86 16.23 9.37
C LYS A 207 -16.54 17.22 8.41
N ALA A 208 -17.05 16.75 7.28
CA ALA A 208 -17.88 17.57 6.40
C ALA A 208 -19.28 17.65 7.03
N LEU A 209 -19.84 18.86 7.09
CA LEU A 209 -21.00 19.22 7.90
C LEU A 209 -22.36 18.70 7.36
N PHE A 210 -22.42 17.99 6.22
CA PHE A 210 -23.68 17.59 5.58
C PHE A 210 -23.57 16.22 4.85
N PRO A 211 -24.60 15.34 4.86
CA PRO A 211 -24.53 13.99 4.28
C PRO A 211 -24.79 13.97 2.76
N SER A 212 -24.11 13.06 2.04
CA SER A 212 -24.25 12.83 0.60
C SER A 212 -25.24 11.70 0.25
N LEU A 213 -26.07 11.92 -0.76
CA LEU A 213 -26.89 10.90 -1.44
C LEU A 213 -26.05 10.04 -2.41
N SER A 214 -26.41 8.76 -2.50
CA SER A 214 -25.76 7.60 -3.16
C SER A 214 -25.99 7.45 -4.68
N MET A 215 -25.14 6.67 -5.39
CA MET A 215 -25.43 5.57 -6.36
C MET A 215 -24.18 5.23 -7.22
N SER A 216 -23.78 3.94 -7.38
CA SER A 216 -24.01 2.99 -8.52
C SER A 216 -23.56 3.55 -9.89
N GLU A 217 -22.82 2.90 -10.81
CA GLU A 217 -22.84 1.51 -11.32
C GLU A 217 -21.63 1.26 -12.28
N THR A 218 -21.53 0.02 -12.77
CA THR A 218 -20.50 -0.71 -13.54
C THR A 218 -20.01 -0.16 -14.90
N ALA A 219 -18.79 -0.56 -15.34
CA ALA A 219 -18.57 -1.37 -16.55
C ALA A 219 -17.07 -1.65 -16.86
N ASP A 220 -16.84 -2.85 -17.37
CA ASP A 220 -15.62 -3.56 -17.76
C ASP A 220 -14.92 -2.96 -19.01
N LEU A 221 -13.65 -3.32 -19.25
CA LEU A 221 -13.05 -3.57 -20.58
C LEU A 221 -11.53 -3.78 -20.49
N SER A 222 -11.15 -5.05 -20.64
CA SER A 222 -9.82 -5.56 -20.93
C SER A 222 -9.32 -5.18 -22.33
N ASN A 223 -8.30 -4.32 -22.43
CA ASN A 223 -7.16 -4.42 -23.37
C ASN A 223 -6.26 -3.18 -23.22
N GLN A 224 -5.05 -3.34 -22.68
CA GLN A 224 -4.02 -2.30 -22.77
C GLN A 224 -2.67 -2.93 -23.08
N SER A 225 -2.36 -3.00 -24.38
CA SER A 225 -1.01 -2.80 -24.86
C SER A 225 -0.61 -1.35 -24.57
N ALA A 226 0.48 -1.16 -23.85
CA ALA A 226 1.03 0.14 -23.52
C ALA A 226 1.46 0.89 -24.80
N LEU A 227 0.91 2.09 -25.00
CA LEU A 227 1.39 3.05 -26.00
C LEU A 227 2.05 4.22 -25.25
N THR A 228 3.30 4.48 -25.60
CA THR A 228 4.11 5.60 -25.12
C THR A 228 3.69 6.91 -25.79
N PHE A 229 3.69 8.00 -25.03
CA PHE A 229 3.17 9.33 -25.39
C PHE A 229 4.06 10.13 -26.37
N GLU A 230 4.94 9.45 -27.11
CA GLU A 230 5.95 10.06 -27.98
C GLU A 230 5.54 10.06 -29.47
N ASP A 231 4.44 9.39 -29.83
CA ASP A 231 4.03 9.21 -31.23
C ASP A 231 3.02 10.25 -31.75
N VAL A 232 2.77 11.34 -31.01
CA VAL A 232 1.88 12.41 -31.49
C VAL A 232 2.55 13.77 -31.27
N TYR A 233 2.74 14.49 -32.36
CA TYR A 233 3.11 15.91 -32.52
C TYR A 233 4.58 16.25 -32.81
N PRO A 234 4.89 16.74 -34.03
CA PRO A 234 6.12 17.45 -34.31
C PRO A 234 6.02 18.90 -33.80
N ALA A 235 7.15 19.45 -33.36
CA ALA A 235 7.31 20.85 -33.05
C ALA A 235 7.09 21.72 -34.29
N ASN A 236 6.29 22.78 -34.20
CA ASN A 236 6.28 23.85 -35.20
C ASN A 236 6.25 25.24 -34.53
N PRO A 237 7.28 26.09 -34.71
CA PRO A 237 7.34 27.41 -34.13
C PRO A 237 7.04 28.49 -35.18
N SER A 238 5.80 28.98 -35.26
CA SER A 238 5.48 30.34 -35.73
C SER A 238 3.97 30.54 -35.91
N LEU A 239 3.35 31.34 -35.05
CA LEU A 239 2.08 32.02 -35.33
C LEU A 239 2.21 33.52 -34.98
N PRO A 240 1.50 34.42 -35.70
CA PRO A 240 1.73 35.86 -35.64
C PRO A 240 1.25 36.45 -34.31
N ILE A 241 1.99 37.45 -33.80
CA ILE A 241 1.62 38.23 -32.61
C ILE A 241 0.40 39.09 -32.98
N ALA A 242 -0.80 38.59 -32.71
CA ALA A 242 -2.02 39.39 -32.75
C ALA A 242 -1.94 40.45 -31.64
N GLU A 243 -2.07 41.73 -32.00
CA GLU A 243 -1.95 42.88 -31.11
C GLU A 243 -2.90 42.78 -29.89
N THR A 244 -2.34 42.49 -28.72
CA THR A 244 -3.09 42.39 -27.47
C THR A 244 -3.46 43.78 -26.94
N ARG A 245 -4.70 44.21 -27.15
CA ARG A 245 -5.32 45.41 -26.51
C ARG A 245 -5.61 45.24 -25.02
N ALA A 246 -5.37 44.04 -24.48
CA ALA A 246 -5.78 43.59 -23.14
C ALA A 246 -4.62 43.52 -22.12
N ALA A 247 -3.48 44.16 -22.42
CA ALA A 247 -2.27 44.05 -21.61
C ALA A 247 -1.83 45.42 -21.09
N SER A 248 -1.56 45.52 -19.79
CA SER A 248 -1.00 46.73 -19.17
C SER A 248 0.52 46.60 -19.01
N TYR A 249 1.26 47.71 -19.06
CA TYR A 249 2.71 47.68 -18.80
C TYR A 249 2.98 47.41 -17.31
N ASN A 250 3.88 46.47 -17.03
CA ASN A 250 4.29 46.12 -15.67
C ASN A 250 5.78 45.78 -15.68
N ASP A 251 6.61 46.56 -14.97
CA ASP A 251 8.06 46.39 -14.96
C ASP A 251 8.56 45.27 -14.03
N SER A 252 7.64 44.50 -13.45
CA SER A 252 7.96 43.34 -12.61
C SER A 252 8.53 42.19 -13.44
N PRO A 253 9.36 41.31 -12.83
CA PRO A 253 9.79 40.08 -13.49
C PRO A 253 8.59 39.17 -13.80
N ASP A 254 8.79 38.29 -14.79
CA ASP A 254 7.80 37.32 -15.23
C ASP A 254 7.25 36.51 -14.04
N SER A 255 5.95 36.61 -13.81
CA SER A 255 5.30 36.06 -12.61
C SER A 255 3.82 35.78 -12.84
N ILE A 256 3.27 34.89 -12.01
CA ILE A 256 1.84 34.68 -11.88
C ILE A 256 1.37 35.20 -10.53
N ILE A 257 0.28 35.96 -10.55
CA ILE A 257 -0.35 36.59 -9.40
C ILE A 257 -1.79 36.08 -9.30
N ILE A 258 -2.13 35.49 -8.15
CA ILE A 258 -3.49 35.04 -7.84
C ILE A 258 -3.91 35.72 -6.54
N SER A 259 -4.43 36.94 -6.65
CA SER A 259 -4.74 37.83 -5.51
C SER A 259 -5.65 37.18 -4.48
N ARG A 260 -6.63 36.39 -4.94
CA ARG A 260 -7.60 35.69 -4.08
C ARG A 260 -6.94 34.70 -3.12
N LEU A 261 -5.81 34.12 -3.53
CA LEU A 261 -5.09 33.05 -2.83
C LEU A 261 -3.78 33.54 -2.21
N ASP A 262 -3.46 34.83 -2.31
CA ASP A 262 -2.18 35.41 -1.88
C ASP A 262 -0.96 34.70 -2.50
N ILE A 263 -1.07 34.34 -3.79
CA ILE A 263 0.03 33.71 -4.52
C ILE A 263 0.69 34.75 -5.41
N HIS A 264 2.00 34.93 -5.22
CA HIS A 264 2.88 35.62 -6.15
C HIS A 264 4.14 34.77 -6.33
N THR A 265 4.34 34.23 -7.53
CA THR A 265 5.47 33.34 -7.82
C THR A 265 6.05 33.62 -9.21
N PRO A 266 7.35 33.36 -9.42
CA PRO A 266 7.94 33.45 -10.75
C PRO A 266 7.23 32.56 -11.76
N LEU A 267 7.15 33.05 -12.99
CA LEU A 267 6.69 32.30 -14.15
C LEU A 267 7.92 31.82 -14.93
N VAL A 268 8.14 30.51 -14.96
CA VAL A 268 9.37 29.89 -15.47
C VAL A 268 9.08 29.10 -16.74
N MET A 269 9.93 29.27 -17.76
CA MET A 269 9.90 28.43 -18.95
C MET A 269 10.78 27.19 -18.73
N ALA A 270 10.21 25.99 -18.87
CA ALA A 270 11.00 24.77 -18.81
C ALA A 270 11.85 24.59 -20.08
N SER A 271 13.08 24.07 -19.93
CA SER A 271 14.01 23.84 -21.05
C SER A 271 13.58 22.69 -21.99
N GLY A 272 12.52 21.97 -21.65
CA GLY A 272 11.96 20.89 -22.44
C GLY A 272 10.77 20.22 -21.74
N THR A 273 10.20 19.19 -22.38
CA THR A 273 8.97 18.51 -21.92
C THR A 273 9.25 17.22 -21.15
N THR A 274 10.52 16.83 -20.95
CA THR A 274 10.84 15.63 -20.17
C THR A 274 10.51 15.83 -18.70
N GLN A 275 10.14 14.76 -17.99
CA GLN A 275 9.76 14.83 -16.57
C GLN A 275 10.85 15.48 -15.69
N GLY A 276 12.13 15.23 -15.98
CA GLY A 276 13.25 15.83 -15.25
C GLY A 276 13.32 17.35 -15.44
N GLN A 277 13.22 17.81 -16.68
CA GLN A 277 13.26 19.24 -17.01
C GLN A 277 12.05 20.00 -16.45
N LEU A 278 10.86 19.40 -16.52
CA LEU A 278 9.64 19.99 -15.96
C LEU A 278 9.72 20.08 -14.43
N ASN A 279 10.22 19.04 -13.75
CA ASN A 279 10.39 19.05 -12.30
C ASN A 279 11.44 20.08 -11.85
N GLU A 280 12.52 20.26 -12.61
CA GLU A 280 13.55 21.25 -12.32
C GLU A 280 12.98 22.68 -12.40
N ALA A 281 12.19 22.98 -13.43
CA ALA A 281 11.53 24.27 -13.58
C ALA A 281 10.46 24.52 -12.51
N LEU A 282 9.66 23.51 -12.16
CA LEU A 282 8.65 23.60 -11.09
C LEU A 282 9.25 23.87 -9.70
N ASN A 283 10.52 23.51 -9.48
CA ASN A 283 11.22 23.86 -8.25
C ASN A 283 11.62 25.34 -8.16
N GLN A 284 11.43 26.12 -9.23
CA GLN A 284 11.80 27.53 -9.35
C GLN A 284 10.59 28.47 -9.45
N GLY A 285 9.37 27.93 -9.63
CA GLY A 285 8.15 28.72 -9.72
C GLY A 285 7.00 27.95 -10.37
N ALA A 286 5.96 28.67 -10.78
CA ALA A 286 4.96 28.12 -11.68
C ALA A 286 5.55 28.06 -13.10
N ILE A 287 5.27 27.01 -13.84
CA ILE A 287 5.83 26.84 -15.19
C ILE A 287 4.81 27.21 -16.25
N LEU A 288 5.25 27.95 -17.28
CA LEU A 288 4.53 28.05 -18.54
C LEU A 288 4.94 26.84 -19.39
N TYR A 289 3.97 25.99 -19.72
CA TYR A 289 4.23 24.67 -20.29
C TYR A 289 4.81 24.78 -21.71
N PRO A 290 5.94 24.12 -22.03
CA PRO A 290 6.53 24.19 -23.36
C PRO A 290 5.56 23.67 -24.44
N GLY A 291 5.29 24.51 -25.44
CA GLY A 291 4.35 24.21 -26.52
C GLY A 291 2.92 24.72 -26.32
N SER A 292 2.61 25.37 -25.19
CA SER A 292 1.36 26.13 -25.06
C SER A 292 1.45 27.51 -25.73
N ALA A 293 0.32 28.21 -25.87
CA ALA A 293 0.32 29.61 -26.28
C ALA A 293 1.02 30.49 -25.25
N LEU A 294 1.55 31.64 -25.69
CA LEU A 294 2.10 32.66 -24.78
C LEU A 294 1.00 33.59 -24.25
N PRO A 295 1.17 34.20 -23.06
CA PRO A 295 0.23 35.19 -22.54
C PRO A 295 -0.15 36.26 -23.57
N GLY A 296 -1.45 36.45 -23.78
CA GLY A 296 -2.01 37.41 -24.74
C GLY A 296 -2.10 36.95 -26.20
N GLN A 297 -1.60 35.76 -26.54
CA GLN A 297 -1.79 35.15 -27.87
C GLN A 297 -3.10 34.37 -27.97
N ALA A 298 -3.57 34.16 -29.19
CA ALA A 298 -4.62 33.18 -29.46
C ALA A 298 -4.12 31.77 -29.09
N GLY A 299 -4.96 31.00 -28.39
CA GLY A 299 -4.64 29.65 -27.94
C GLY A 299 -4.74 29.49 -26.42
N GLU A 300 -4.49 28.27 -25.96
CA GLU A 300 -4.46 27.96 -24.53
C GLU A 300 -3.07 28.21 -23.94
N VAL A 301 -2.98 29.16 -23.02
CA VAL A 301 -1.82 29.36 -22.14
C VAL A 301 -1.91 28.36 -21.01
N VAL A 302 -0.93 27.47 -20.89
CA VAL A 302 -0.97 26.38 -19.92
C VAL A 302 0.06 26.60 -18.83
N ILE A 303 -0.41 26.80 -17.60
CA ILE A 303 0.43 26.99 -16.42
C ILE A 303 0.35 25.77 -15.52
N SER A 304 1.50 25.26 -15.07
CA SER A 304 1.56 24.14 -14.13
C SER A 304 2.31 24.54 -12.86
N GLY A 305 1.88 24.01 -11.72
CA GLY A 305 2.48 24.31 -10.42
C GLY A 305 2.28 23.17 -9.42
N HIS A 306 3.17 23.07 -8.44
CA HIS A 306 3.06 22.05 -7.40
C HIS A 306 1.89 22.34 -6.45
N SER A 307 1.00 21.35 -6.26
CA SER A 307 0.04 21.33 -5.14
C SER A 307 0.66 20.77 -3.86
N SER A 308 1.77 20.04 -3.98
CA SER A 308 2.58 19.54 -2.88
C SER A 308 3.88 18.95 -3.43
N VAL A 309 4.95 19.06 -2.66
CA VAL A 309 6.21 18.34 -2.86
C VAL A 309 6.49 17.45 -1.66
N PHE A 310 7.37 16.46 -1.83
CA PHE A 310 7.77 15.61 -0.73
C PHE A 310 8.47 16.41 0.38
N PRO A 311 8.30 16.09 1.68
CA PRO A 311 8.87 16.84 2.80
C PRO A 311 10.40 17.02 2.78
N TRP A 312 11.13 16.17 2.04
CA TRP A 312 12.59 16.24 1.89
C TRP A 312 13.05 17.10 0.70
N VAL A 313 12.12 17.54 -0.17
CA VAL A 313 12.41 18.46 -1.27
C VAL A 313 12.27 19.89 -0.74
N LYS A 314 13.40 20.56 -0.54
CA LYS A 314 13.44 21.95 -0.07
C LYS A 314 13.22 22.90 -1.24
N THR A 315 11.98 23.26 -1.52
CA THR A 315 11.64 24.36 -2.43
C THR A 315 10.56 25.24 -1.81
N GLN A 316 10.71 26.55 -1.96
CA GLN A 316 9.68 27.52 -1.56
C GLN A 316 8.44 27.49 -2.48
N TYR A 317 8.55 26.84 -3.65
CA TYR A 317 7.48 26.77 -4.65
C TYR A 317 6.72 25.44 -4.65
N GLY A 318 7.03 24.56 -3.71
CA GLY A 318 6.49 23.20 -3.66
C GLY A 318 5.01 23.09 -3.31
N GLN A 319 4.36 24.21 -3.01
CA GLN A 319 2.96 24.29 -2.59
C GLN A 319 2.21 25.44 -3.27
N VAL A 320 2.75 26.00 -4.35
CA VAL A 320 2.20 27.19 -5.05
C VAL A 320 0.73 27.01 -5.44
N PHE A 321 0.34 25.85 -5.96
CA PHE A 321 -1.05 25.58 -6.39
C PHE A 321 -1.83 24.71 -5.40
N THR A 322 -1.43 24.69 -4.12
CA THR A 322 -2.14 23.91 -3.08
C THR A 322 -3.60 24.30 -2.94
N LEU A 323 -3.90 25.60 -3.07
CA LEU A 323 -5.23 26.18 -2.86
C LEU A 323 -5.97 26.52 -4.16
N LEU A 324 -5.51 25.97 -5.29
CA LEU A 324 -6.08 26.29 -6.60
C LEU A 324 -7.57 25.93 -6.69
N ASP A 325 -8.05 24.95 -5.90
CA ASP A 325 -9.46 24.54 -5.80
C ASP A 325 -10.37 25.59 -5.15
N LYS A 326 -9.78 26.61 -4.52
CA LYS A 326 -10.50 27.71 -3.87
C LYS A 326 -10.82 28.86 -4.81
N LEU A 327 -10.32 28.83 -6.04
CA LEU A 327 -10.71 29.78 -7.07
C LEU A 327 -12.17 29.56 -7.47
N GLN A 328 -12.87 30.67 -7.64
CA GLN A 328 -14.27 30.72 -8.02
C GLN A 328 -14.40 31.42 -9.38
N VAL A 329 -15.49 31.11 -10.08
CA VAL A 329 -15.84 31.81 -11.31
C VAL A 329 -15.94 33.30 -11.02
N GLY A 330 -15.26 34.12 -11.82
CA GLY A 330 -15.16 35.56 -11.65
C GLY A 330 -13.89 36.05 -10.98
N ASP A 331 -13.14 35.19 -10.27
CA ASP A 331 -11.83 35.55 -9.71
C ASP A 331 -10.83 35.91 -10.83
N THR A 332 -9.83 36.73 -10.51
CA THR A 332 -8.82 37.18 -11.47
C THR A 332 -7.46 36.54 -11.21
N VAL A 333 -6.80 36.13 -12.28
CA VAL A 333 -5.40 35.68 -12.31
C VAL A 333 -4.63 36.54 -13.28
N SER A 334 -3.51 37.10 -12.83
CA SER A 334 -2.67 37.96 -13.65
C SER A 334 -1.38 37.25 -14.03
N LEU A 335 -1.04 37.25 -15.31
CA LEU A 335 0.26 36.80 -15.81
C LEU A 335 1.08 38.02 -16.21
N VAL A 336 2.22 38.22 -15.55
CA VAL A 336 3.25 39.16 -15.99
C VAL A 336 4.22 38.41 -16.88
N TYR A 337 4.35 38.84 -18.13
CA TYR A 337 5.23 38.24 -19.12
C TYR A 337 5.77 39.29 -20.08
N ASN A 338 7.10 39.39 -20.24
CA ASN A 338 7.77 40.38 -21.10
C ASN A 338 7.33 41.84 -20.80
N HIS A 339 7.36 42.22 -19.52
CA HIS A 339 6.97 43.55 -19.02
C HIS A 339 5.51 43.94 -19.29
N ARG A 340 4.63 42.96 -19.53
CA ARG A 340 3.20 43.16 -19.74
C ARG A 340 2.40 42.27 -18.81
N GLN A 341 1.32 42.81 -18.25
CA GLN A 341 0.37 42.08 -17.41
C GLN A 341 -0.89 41.77 -18.20
N TYR A 342 -1.27 40.49 -18.21
CA TYR A 342 -2.46 39.94 -18.84
C TYR A 342 -3.37 39.39 -17.75
N ASP A 343 -4.58 39.94 -17.63
CA ASP A 343 -5.54 39.56 -16.60
C ASP A 343 -6.56 38.58 -17.16
N TYR A 344 -6.68 37.41 -16.54
CA TYR A 344 -7.61 36.35 -16.91
C TYR A 344 -8.70 36.22 -15.85
N GLN A 345 -9.96 36.12 -16.27
CA GLN A 345 -11.08 35.80 -15.38
C GLN A 345 -11.29 34.30 -15.34
N ILE A 346 -11.41 33.72 -14.14
CA ILE A 346 -11.71 32.31 -13.97
C ILE A 346 -13.14 32.03 -14.44
N THR A 347 -13.29 31.03 -15.31
CA THR A 347 -14.58 30.62 -15.90
C THR A 347 -15.07 29.28 -15.36
N GLY A 348 -14.17 28.46 -14.80
CA GLY A 348 -14.55 27.20 -14.19
C GLY A 348 -13.36 26.34 -13.77
N GLN A 349 -13.66 25.17 -13.24
CA GLN A 349 -12.66 24.16 -12.88
C GLN A 349 -13.21 22.75 -13.04
N GLU A 350 -12.34 21.79 -13.29
CA GLU A 350 -12.69 20.37 -13.35
C GLU A 350 -11.56 19.48 -12.85
N VAL A 351 -11.89 18.21 -12.57
CA VAL A 351 -10.92 17.21 -12.14
C VAL A 351 -10.84 16.11 -13.19
N LEU A 352 -9.71 16.04 -13.88
CA LEU A 352 -9.44 15.08 -14.95
C LEU A 352 -8.46 13.99 -14.53
N ASN A 353 -8.48 12.86 -15.23
CA ASN A 353 -7.36 11.92 -15.15
C ASN A 353 -6.13 12.49 -15.89
N PRO A 354 -4.90 12.12 -15.49
CA PRO A 354 -3.68 12.70 -16.08
C PRO A 354 -3.58 12.55 -17.60
N ASN A 355 -4.12 11.47 -18.17
CA ASN A 355 -4.15 11.19 -19.61
C ASN A 355 -5.24 11.94 -20.39
N GLN A 356 -6.14 12.64 -19.70
CA GLN A 356 -7.24 13.39 -20.31
C GLN A 356 -6.93 14.89 -20.45
N VAL A 357 -5.85 15.38 -19.82
CA VAL A 357 -5.41 16.76 -19.94
C VAL A 357 -4.79 16.97 -21.32
N LYS A 358 -5.48 17.72 -22.17
CA LYS A 358 -5.04 18.08 -23.52
C LYS A 358 -4.94 19.59 -23.68
N ILE A 359 -4.04 20.03 -24.54
CA ILE A 359 -3.97 21.42 -25.01
C ILE A 359 -4.79 21.49 -26.30
N PHE A 360 -5.72 22.42 -26.39
CA PHE A 360 -6.59 22.61 -27.54
C PHE A 360 -6.15 23.84 -28.33
N GLU A 361 -6.14 23.71 -29.66
CA GLU A 361 -5.99 24.85 -30.55
C GLU A 361 -7.30 25.66 -30.56
N THR A 362 -7.18 26.96 -30.32
CA THR A 362 -8.31 27.88 -30.27
C THR A 362 -7.85 29.27 -30.70
N ASP A 363 -8.74 30.02 -31.35
CA ASP A 363 -8.48 31.41 -31.71
C ASP A 363 -8.70 32.38 -30.54
N GLN A 364 -9.17 31.87 -29.40
CA GLN A 364 -9.41 32.66 -28.19
C GLN A 364 -8.21 32.59 -27.23
N PRO A 365 -7.84 33.69 -26.55
CA PRO A 365 -6.79 33.70 -25.53
C PRO A 365 -7.30 33.10 -24.21
N LEU A 366 -7.10 31.80 -24.02
CA LEU A 366 -7.57 31.05 -22.85
C LEU A 366 -6.42 30.75 -21.87
N LEU A 367 -6.75 30.61 -20.60
CA LEU A 367 -5.84 30.18 -19.53
C LEU A 367 -6.27 28.81 -19.00
N LYS A 368 -5.30 27.92 -18.84
CA LYS A 368 -5.46 26.62 -18.20
C LYS A 368 -4.40 26.44 -17.13
N MET A 369 -4.78 26.44 -15.86
CA MET A 369 -3.89 26.16 -14.74
C MET A 369 -4.07 24.72 -14.26
N ILE A 370 -2.98 23.98 -14.14
CA ILE A 370 -3.00 22.55 -13.85
C ILE A 370 -2.19 22.28 -12.58
N THR A 371 -2.75 21.45 -11.71
CA THR A 371 -2.00 20.89 -10.58
C THR A 371 -2.40 19.45 -10.27
N CYS A 372 -1.60 18.77 -9.47
CA CYS A 372 -1.88 17.42 -9.00
C CYS A 372 -3.04 17.43 -7.98
N TRP A 373 -3.96 16.48 -8.10
CA TRP A 373 -5.15 16.42 -7.27
C TRP A 373 -5.49 14.98 -6.83
N PRO A 374 -6.01 14.77 -5.60
CA PRO A 374 -6.05 15.70 -4.47
C PRO A 374 -4.65 16.13 -3.98
N ILE A 375 -4.59 17.20 -3.18
CA ILE A 375 -3.36 17.69 -2.51
C ILE A 375 -2.62 16.51 -1.87
N GLY A 376 -1.30 16.40 -2.08
CA GLY A 376 -0.48 15.29 -1.58
C GLY A 376 -0.50 14.03 -2.45
N THR A 377 -1.23 14.03 -3.57
CA THR A 377 -1.33 12.90 -4.50
C THR A 377 -1.17 13.38 -5.94
N SER A 378 -0.78 12.50 -6.87
CA SER A 378 -0.73 12.78 -8.32
C SER A 378 -1.78 11.99 -9.12
N ALA A 379 -2.81 11.46 -8.44
CA ALA A 379 -3.78 10.54 -9.02
C ALA A 379 -4.62 11.17 -10.13
N LYS A 380 -4.99 12.44 -9.96
CA LYS A 380 -5.77 13.24 -10.91
C LYS A 380 -5.09 14.59 -11.14
N ARG A 381 -5.69 15.39 -12.01
CA ARG A 381 -5.32 16.77 -12.27
C ARG A 381 -6.51 17.66 -11.98
N LEU A 382 -6.30 18.66 -11.14
CA LEU A 382 -7.22 19.79 -11.04
C LEU A 382 -6.84 20.75 -12.16
N VAL A 383 -7.82 21.12 -12.97
CA VAL A 383 -7.66 22.04 -14.09
C VAL A 383 -8.59 23.22 -13.84
N VAL A 384 -8.03 24.43 -13.82
CA VAL A 384 -8.78 25.69 -13.69
C VAL A 384 -8.69 26.44 -15.00
N TYR A 385 -9.84 26.91 -15.47
CA TYR A 385 -10.03 27.60 -16.73
C TYR A 385 -10.21 29.10 -16.52
N GLY A 386 -9.67 29.89 -17.44
CA GLY A 386 -9.94 31.32 -17.50
C GLY A 386 -9.88 31.88 -18.91
N GLU A 387 -10.43 33.08 -19.06
CA GLU A 387 -10.50 33.84 -20.32
C GLU A 387 -9.84 35.19 -20.13
N LEU A 388 -9.08 35.65 -21.12
CA LEU A 388 -8.43 36.97 -21.06
C LEU A 388 -9.48 38.08 -21.01
N ILE A 389 -9.35 38.97 -20.03
CA ILE A 389 -10.19 40.16 -19.88
C ILE A 389 -9.54 41.31 -20.65
N LYS A 390 -10.37 42.16 -21.26
CA LYS A 390 -9.93 43.34 -22.01
C LYS A 390 -9.43 44.48 -21.14
#